data_AF-A0AA51DC69-F1
#
_entry.id   AF-A0AA51DC69-F1
#
_cell.length_a   1.000
_cell.length_b   1.000
_cell.length_c   1.000
_cell.angle_alpha   90.00
_cell.angle_beta   90.00
_cell.angle_gamma   90.00
#
_symmetry.space_group_name_H-M   'P 1'
#
loop_
_entity.id
_entity.type
_entity.pdbx_description
1 polymer ?
#
loop_
_entity_poly.entity_id
_entity_poly.type
_entity_poly.pdbx_seq_one_letter_code
_entity_poly.pdbx_strand_id
1 'polypeptide(L)'
;MQSKTVAVEFDIENYVEVADFYDLVKTGENAHLVAALTGCIEGIIVPGKENSFFTIAGLSKVKCRDSYLFLDIYRFVSKNRNMFNYIVDYFNLWHNNEYKVFSYDKYNKNDLINNFNELASLLIEERNIASLKNNEAVTEAYDIFNRSLSDLYMSSLK
;
A
#
# COMPACT_ATOMS: atom_id res chain seq x y z
N MET A 1 -17.89 -4.95 22.05
CA MET A 1 -16.44 -5.16 22.31
C MET A 1 -15.69 -4.05 21.61
N GLN A 2 -15.00 -3.18 22.36
CA GLN A 2 -14.03 -2.27 21.75
C GLN A 2 -12.84 -3.12 21.33
N SER A 3 -12.69 -3.33 20.02
CA SER A 3 -11.44 -3.80 19.45
C SER A 3 -10.37 -2.78 19.81
N LYS A 4 -9.43 -3.16 20.69
CA LYS A 4 -8.17 -2.43 20.82
C LYS A 4 -7.42 -2.68 19.52
N THR A 5 -7.53 -1.74 18.58
CA THR A 5 -6.62 -1.69 17.44
C THR A 5 -5.24 -1.47 18.02
N VAL A 6 -4.44 -2.53 18.13
CA VAL A 6 -3.02 -2.42 18.42
C VAL A 6 -2.48 -1.55 17.30
N ALA A 7 -1.93 -0.38 17.63
CA ALA A 7 -1.19 0.42 16.66
C ALA A 7 0.05 -0.40 16.32
N VAL A 8 0.04 -1.02 15.15
CA VAL A 8 1.14 -1.85 14.69
C VAL A 8 2.17 -0.93 14.05
N GLU A 9 3.46 -1.16 14.34
CA GLU A 9 4.56 -0.28 13.97
C GLU A 9 5.17 -0.69 12.63
N PHE A 10 5.22 0.24 11.69
CA PHE A 10 5.89 0.05 10.40
C PHE A 10 7.40 -0.01 10.59
N ASP A 11 8.01 -1.12 10.20
CA ASP A 11 9.45 -1.30 10.29
C ASP A 11 10.15 -0.63 9.10
N ILE A 12 10.24 0.70 9.19
CA ILE A 12 10.80 1.53 8.13
C ILE A 12 12.26 1.20 7.81
N GLU A 13 13.05 0.78 8.81
CA GLU A 13 14.47 0.47 8.60
C GLU A 13 14.61 -0.81 7.79
N ASN A 14 13.86 -1.87 8.13
CA ASN A 14 13.84 -3.07 7.30
C ASN A 14 13.25 -2.81 5.91
N TYR A 15 12.27 -1.92 5.78
CA TYR A 15 11.68 -1.57 4.50
C TYR A 15 12.70 -0.96 3.54
N VAL A 16 13.47 0.04 3.98
CA VAL A 16 14.44 0.75 3.13
C VAL A 16 15.71 -0.06 2.82
N GLU A 17 15.91 -1.18 3.51
CA GLU A 17 17.00 -2.13 3.25
C GLU A 17 16.65 -3.16 2.17
N VAL A 18 15.39 -3.23 1.75
CA VAL A 18 14.99 -4.09 0.63
C VAL A 18 15.70 -3.60 -0.63
N ALA A 19 16.24 -4.53 -1.43
CA ALA A 19 17.04 -4.16 -2.60
C ALA A 19 16.18 -4.12 -3.88
N ASP A 20 15.26 -5.08 -4.03
CA ASP A 20 14.40 -5.24 -5.20
C ASP A 20 12.94 -5.49 -4.80
N PHE A 21 12.01 -5.00 -5.61
CA PHE A 21 10.58 -5.18 -5.39
C PHE A 21 10.19 -6.65 -5.23
N TYR A 22 10.81 -7.57 -5.98
CA TYR A 22 10.51 -8.99 -5.89
C TYR A 22 11.04 -9.64 -4.61
N ASP A 23 11.94 -8.98 -3.86
CA ASP A 23 12.30 -9.40 -2.51
C ASP A 23 11.15 -9.14 -1.52
N LEU A 24 10.29 -8.15 -1.79
CA LEU A 24 9.03 -7.97 -1.05
C LEU A 24 8.01 -9.05 -1.39
N VAL A 25 7.93 -9.44 -2.66
CA VAL A 25 6.95 -10.43 -3.13
C VAL A 25 7.38 -11.83 -2.69
N LYS A 26 6.95 -12.27 -1.51
CA LYS A 26 7.24 -13.63 -1.04
C LYS A 26 6.57 -14.66 -1.95
N THR A 27 7.12 -15.88 -1.97
CA THR A 27 6.58 -16.96 -2.79
C THR A 27 5.09 -17.20 -2.49
N GLY A 28 4.26 -17.07 -3.52
CA GLY A 28 2.80 -17.27 -3.43
C GLY A 28 1.99 -16.01 -3.12
N GLU A 29 2.64 -14.87 -2.86
CA GLU A 29 1.95 -13.58 -2.71
C GLU A 29 1.51 -13.03 -4.07
N ASN A 30 0.40 -12.28 -4.06
CA ASN A 30 -0.11 -11.63 -5.26
C ASN A 30 0.70 -10.36 -5.52
N ALA A 31 1.63 -10.41 -6.48
CA ALA A 31 2.48 -9.28 -6.85
C ALA A 31 1.70 -7.99 -7.16
N HIS A 32 0.50 -8.06 -7.75
CA HIS A 32 -0.30 -6.87 -8.02
C HIS A 32 -0.86 -6.23 -6.75
N LEU A 33 -1.18 -7.04 -5.73
CA LEU A 33 -1.56 -6.53 -4.42
C LEU A 33 -0.36 -5.88 -3.74
N VAL A 34 0.81 -6.54 -3.74
CA VAL A 34 2.06 -5.98 -3.21
C VAL A 34 2.33 -4.63 -3.87
N ALA A 35 2.28 -4.57 -5.21
CA ALA A 35 2.48 -3.33 -5.95
C ALA A 35 1.44 -2.24 -5.60
N ALA A 36 0.17 -2.59 -5.41
CA ALA A 36 -0.84 -1.61 -4.99
C ALA A 36 -0.56 -1.05 -3.59
N LEU A 37 -0.12 -1.89 -2.65
CA LEU A 37 0.28 -1.46 -1.31
C LEU A 37 1.54 -0.59 -1.36
N THR A 38 2.58 -1.06 -2.06
CA THR A 38 3.85 -0.35 -2.26
C THR A 38 3.62 1.00 -2.94
N GLY A 39 2.78 1.05 -3.97
CA GLY A 39 2.46 2.29 -4.67
C GLY A 39 1.82 3.34 -3.75
N CYS A 40 1.01 2.91 -2.77
CA CYS A 40 0.48 3.82 -1.76
C CYS A 40 1.56 4.25 -0.74
N ILE A 41 2.39 3.32 -0.25
CA ILE A 41 3.44 3.60 0.73
C ILE A 41 4.50 4.56 0.15
N GLU A 42 4.97 4.31 -1.06
CA GLU A 42 5.94 5.15 -1.79
C GLU A 42 5.35 6.49 -2.26
N GLY A 43 4.06 6.75 -2.02
CA GLY A 43 3.39 7.99 -2.42
C GLY A 43 3.15 8.11 -3.94
N ILE A 44 3.36 7.04 -4.70
CA ILE A 44 3.05 6.98 -6.13
C ILE A 44 1.54 7.10 -6.35
N ILE A 45 0.76 6.46 -5.48
CA ILE A 45 -0.70 6.47 -5.48
C ILE A 45 -1.18 7.09 -4.17
N VAL A 46 -1.89 8.21 -4.26
CA VAL A 46 -2.42 8.92 -3.09
C VAL A 46 -3.95 8.80 -3.07
N PRO A 47 -4.54 8.03 -2.14
CA PRO A 47 -5.99 7.93 -2.00
C PRO A 47 -6.60 9.27 -1.55
N GLY A 48 -7.53 9.80 -2.33
CA GLY A 48 -8.35 10.97 -2.02
C GLY A 48 -9.71 10.54 -1.48
N LYS A 49 -9.87 10.56 -0.15
CA LYS A 49 -11.13 10.17 0.52
C LYS A 49 -12.30 11.06 0.09
N GLU A 50 -12.06 12.36 -0.07
CA GLU A 50 -13.05 13.32 -0.53
C GLU A 50 -13.42 13.05 -2.00
N ASN A 51 -14.66 12.68 -2.29
CA ASN A 51 -15.16 12.34 -3.62
C ASN A 51 -14.65 11.03 -4.25
N SER A 52 -14.02 10.16 -3.44
CA SER A 52 -13.58 8.81 -3.86
C SER A 52 -12.74 8.83 -5.14
N PHE A 53 -11.53 9.41 -5.07
CA PHE A 53 -10.55 9.37 -6.15
C PHE A 53 -9.20 8.89 -5.63
N PHE A 54 -8.27 8.59 -6.52
CA PHE A 54 -6.85 8.53 -6.17
C PHE A 54 -6.03 9.31 -7.18
N THR A 55 -4.90 9.85 -6.75
CA THR A 55 -3.98 10.58 -7.62
C THR A 55 -2.78 9.69 -7.89
N ILE A 56 -2.28 9.72 -9.12
CA ILE A 56 -1.01 9.09 -9.47
C ILE A 56 0.02 10.20 -9.60
N ALA A 57 1.13 10.10 -8.88
CA ALA A 57 2.23 11.06 -8.91
C ALA A 57 2.66 11.33 -10.37
N GLY A 58 2.71 12.61 -10.75
CA GLY A 58 3.10 13.02 -12.10
C GLY A 58 2.06 12.82 -13.21
N LEU A 59 0.85 12.33 -12.91
CA LEU A 59 -0.19 12.09 -13.92
C LEU A 59 -1.50 12.81 -13.59
N SER A 60 -2.52 12.08 -13.14
CA SER A 60 -3.92 12.51 -13.16
C SER A 60 -4.71 11.90 -12.01
N LYS A 61 -5.82 12.56 -11.66
CA LYS A 61 -6.82 12.04 -10.73
C LYS A 61 -7.65 10.95 -11.41
N VAL A 62 -7.73 9.78 -10.79
CA VAL A 62 -8.58 8.67 -11.23
C VAL A 62 -9.77 8.60 -10.30
N LYS A 63 -10.98 8.74 -10.86
CA LYS A 63 -12.23 8.63 -10.09
C LYS A 63 -12.52 7.15 -9.82
N CYS A 64 -12.78 6.81 -8.57
CA CYS A 64 -13.23 5.48 -8.19
C CYS A 64 -14.67 5.25 -8.62
N ARG A 65 -14.99 3.99 -8.92
CA ARG A 65 -16.34 3.56 -9.30
C ARG A 65 -17.14 3.17 -8.07
N ASP A 66 -16.47 2.60 -7.08
CA ASP A 66 -17.07 2.09 -5.87
C ASP A 66 -16.73 2.96 -4.66
N SER A 67 -17.45 2.74 -3.55
CA SER A 67 -17.16 3.37 -2.26
C SER A 67 -15.91 2.83 -1.56
N TYR A 68 -15.14 1.97 -2.23
CA TYR A 68 -13.98 1.24 -1.70
C TYR A 68 -12.73 1.65 -2.51
N LEU A 69 -12.08 2.72 -2.07
CA LEU A 69 -10.90 3.34 -2.67
C LEU A 69 -9.79 2.33 -2.91
N PHE A 70 -9.36 1.60 -1.88
CA PHE A 70 -8.22 0.72 -2.04
C PHE A 70 -8.54 -0.46 -2.96
N LEU A 71 -9.76 -0.98 -2.92
CA LEU A 71 -10.20 -2.03 -3.84
C LEU A 71 -10.13 -1.56 -5.31
N ASP A 72 -10.50 -0.32 -5.59
CA ASP A 72 -10.39 0.25 -6.94
C ASP A 72 -8.93 0.54 -7.34
N ILE A 73 -8.07 0.95 -6.40
CA ILE A 73 -6.62 1.08 -6.62
C ILE A 73 -6.04 -0.29 -7.01
N TYR A 74 -6.32 -1.33 -6.22
CA TYR A 74 -5.85 -2.70 -6.48
C TYR A 74 -6.31 -3.18 -7.86
N ARG A 75 -7.59 -2.98 -8.20
CA ARG A 75 -8.14 -3.34 -9.53
C ARG A 75 -7.48 -2.55 -10.65
N PHE A 76 -7.17 -1.27 -10.44
CA PHE A 76 -6.49 -0.44 -11.42
C PHE A 76 -5.08 -0.95 -11.69
N VAL A 77 -4.27 -1.18 -10.64
CA VAL A 77 -2.92 -1.73 -10.76
C VAL A 77 -2.94 -3.11 -11.43
N SER A 78 -3.84 -4.00 -11.00
CA SER A 78 -3.96 -5.36 -11.53
C SER A 78 -4.35 -5.43 -13.02
N LYS A 79 -5.04 -4.40 -13.54
CA LYS A 79 -5.48 -4.34 -14.93
C LYS A 79 -4.57 -3.49 -15.82
N ASN A 80 -3.62 -2.78 -15.24
CA ASN A 80 -2.78 -1.83 -15.95
C ASN A 80 -1.30 -2.20 -15.78
N ARG A 81 -0.78 -2.98 -16.75
CA ARG A 81 0.61 -3.44 -16.75
C ARG A 81 1.61 -2.29 -16.70
N ASN A 82 1.32 -1.17 -17.36
CA ASN A 82 2.22 -0.02 -17.33
C ASN A 82 2.30 0.60 -15.93
N MET A 83 1.16 0.65 -15.22
CA MET A 83 1.14 1.12 -13.85
C MET A 83 1.89 0.17 -12.91
N PHE A 84 1.66 -1.13 -13.04
CA PHE A 84 2.40 -2.14 -12.28
C PHE A 84 3.92 -2.00 -12.48
N ASN A 85 4.36 -1.98 -13.75
CA ASN A 85 5.79 -1.82 -14.07
C ASN A 85 6.34 -0.50 -13.54
N TYR A 86 5.60 0.60 -13.65
CA TYR A 86 6.03 1.90 -13.13
C TYR A 86 6.27 1.87 -11.61
N ILE A 87 5.42 1.18 -10.85
CA ILE A 87 5.61 1.01 -9.40
C ILE A 87 6.87 0.20 -9.12
N VAL A 88 7.10 -0.89 -9.85
CA VAL A 88 8.31 -1.71 -9.70
C VAL A 88 9.57 -0.90 -10.02
N ASP A 89 9.57 -0.20 -11.14
CA ASP A 89 10.72 0.62 -11.57
C ASP A 89 11.01 1.74 -10.57
N TYR A 90 9.96 2.41 -10.06
CA TYR A 90 10.10 3.46 -9.04
C TYR A 90 10.64 2.89 -7.73
N PHE A 91 10.09 1.76 -7.25
CA PHE A 91 10.59 1.12 -6.04
C PHE A 91 12.08 0.78 -6.18
N ASN A 92 12.44 0.06 -7.25
CA ASN A 92 13.83 -0.34 -7.48
C ASN A 92 14.79 0.86 -7.62
N LEU A 93 14.32 2.00 -8.15
CA LEU A 93 15.12 3.22 -8.23
C LEU A 93 15.55 3.74 -6.85
N TRP A 94 14.67 3.69 -5.86
CA TRP A 94 14.95 4.17 -4.50
C TRP A 94 15.65 3.12 -3.62
N HIS A 95 15.44 1.83 -3.91
CA HIS A 95 15.87 0.71 -3.06
C HIS A 95 17.18 0.03 -3.51
N ASN A 96 17.48 -0.03 -4.82
CA ASN A 96 18.62 -0.79 -5.36
C ASN A 96 20.00 -0.12 -5.09
N ASN A 97 20.06 1.06 -4.46
CA ASN A 97 21.28 1.81 -4.14
C ASN A 97 22.26 2.07 -5.31
N GLU A 98 21.83 1.78 -6.55
CA GLU A 98 22.63 1.94 -7.76
C GLU A 98 22.98 3.42 -7.99
N TYR A 99 22.09 4.32 -7.56
CA TYR A 99 22.21 5.75 -7.71
C TYR A 99 22.29 6.43 -6.34
N LYS A 100 23.50 6.86 -5.94
CA LYS A 100 23.77 7.54 -4.65
C LYS A 100 22.95 8.82 -4.40
N VAL A 101 22.26 9.36 -5.40
CA VAL A 101 21.39 10.52 -5.26
C VAL A 101 20.01 10.16 -4.71
N PHE A 102 19.60 8.90 -4.82
CA PHE A 102 18.37 8.37 -4.24
C PHE A 102 18.74 7.62 -2.96
N SER A 103 18.35 8.19 -1.83
CA SER A 103 18.55 7.60 -0.51
C SER A 103 17.47 8.10 0.42
N TYR A 104 16.96 7.24 1.29
CA TYR A 104 15.95 7.61 2.28
C TYR A 104 16.56 8.42 3.42
N ASP A 105 16.45 9.74 3.32
CA ASP A 105 16.76 10.62 4.44
C ASP A 105 15.63 10.61 5.49
N LYS A 106 15.80 11.39 6.57
CA LYS A 106 14.79 11.48 7.62
C LYS A 106 13.42 11.96 7.12
N TYR A 107 13.41 12.87 6.14
CA TYR A 107 12.17 13.39 5.58
C TYR A 107 11.46 12.31 4.76
N ASN A 108 12.17 11.62 3.86
CA ASN A 108 11.58 10.55 3.06
C ASN A 108 11.06 9.40 3.94
N LYS A 109 11.80 9.01 4.97
CA LYS A 109 11.34 7.99 5.94
C LYS A 109 10.05 8.39 6.66
N ASN A 110 9.92 9.66 7.04
CA ASN A 110 8.68 10.16 7.64
C ASN A 110 7.51 10.13 6.67
N ASP A 111 7.72 10.47 5.40
CA ASP A 111 6.68 10.38 4.37
C ASP A 111 6.21 8.93 4.19
N LEU A 112 7.14 7.96 4.13
CA LEU A 112 6.79 6.54 4.06
C LEU A 112 5.95 6.09 5.28
N ILE A 113 6.34 6.51 6.49
CA ILE A 113 5.57 6.22 7.71
C ILE A 113 4.17 6.82 7.68
N ASN A 114 4.04 8.07 7.23
CA ASN A 114 2.75 8.74 7.13
C ASN A 114 1.85 8.02 6.12
N ASN A 115 2.37 7.74 4.92
CA ASN A 115 1.64 7.04 3.87
C ASN A 115 1.22 5.64 4.32
N PHE A 116 2.09 4.93 5.03
CA PHE A 116 1.77 3.63 5.61
C PHE A 116 0.61 3.72 6.60
N ASN A 117 0.67 4.67 7.54
CA ASN A 117 -0.37 4.85 8.55
C ASN A 117 -1.72 5.24 7.92
N GLU A 118 -1.70 6.11 6.90
CA GLU A 118 -2.88 6.47 6.14
C GLU A 118 -3.48 5.28 5.40
N LEU A 119 -2.65 4.47 4.76
CA LEU A 119 -3.07 3.24 4.10
C LEU A 119 -3.68 2.24 5.09
N ALA A 120 -2.99 1.97 6.20
CA ALA A 120 -3.49 1.06 7.24
C ALA A 120 -4.85 1.53 7.79
N SER A 121 -4.98 2.83 8.05
CA SER A 121 -6.24 3.44 8.49
C SER A 121 -7.35 3.27 7.44
N LEU A 122 -7.05 3.52 6.16
CA LEU A 122 -7.99 3.34 5.05
C LEU A 122 -8.48 1.90 4.95
N LEU A 123 -7.57 0.92 4.98
CA LEU A 123 -7.94 -0.50 4.88
C LEU A 123 -8.86 -0.95 6.02
N ILE A 124 -8.59 -0.50 7.25
CA ILE A 124 -9.43 -0.82 8.42
C ILE A 124 -10.80 -0.14 8.30
N GLU A 125 -10.84 1.13 7.90
CA GLU A 125 -12.06 1.90 7.73
C GLU A 125 -12.99 1.25 6.69
N GLU A 126 -12.45 0.95 5.51
CA GLU A 126 -13.23 0.39 4.40
C GLU A 126 -13.69 -1.05 4.67
N ARG A 127 -12.88 -1.84 5.38
CA ARG A 127 -13.28 -3.15 5.93
C ARG A 127 -14.49 -3.02 6.85
N ASN A 128 -14.45 -2.08 7.79
CA ASN A 128 -15.54 -1.88 8.75
C ASN A 128 -16.82 -1.42 8.03
N ILE A 129 -16.69 -0.54 7.04
CA ILE A 129 -17.81 -0.13 6.18
C ILE A 129 -18.40 -1.32 5.42
N ALA A 130 -17.56 -2.20 4.86
CA ALA A 130 -18.02 -3.41 4.17
C ALA A 130 -18.76 -4.37 5.11
N SER A 131 -18.24 -4.57 6.31
CA SER A 131 -18.87 -5.41 7.34
C SER A 131 -20.22 -4.85 7.78
N LEU A 132 -20.33 -3.54 8.02
CA LEU A 132 -21.60 -2.88 8.38
C LEU A 132 -22.65 -2.98 7.26
N LYS A 133 -22.22 -3.04 6.00
CA LYS A 133 -23.08 -3.26 4.83
C LYS A 133 -23.38 -4.73 4.56
N ASN A 134 -22.91 -5.66 5.40
CA ASN A 134 -22.99 -7.10 5.20
C ASN A 134 -22.43 -7.57 3.84
N ASN A 135 -21.39 -6.91 3.34
CA ASN A 135 -20.71 -7.32 2.12
C ASN A 135 -19.52 -8.23 2.47
N GLU A 136 -19.81 -9.53 2.64
CA GLU A 136 -18.83 -10.53 3.09
C GLU A 136 -17.64 -10.62 2.14
N ALA A 137 -17.88 -10.69 0.82
CA ALA A 137 -16.82 -10.79 -0.18
C ALA A 137 -15.83 -9.61 -0.15
N VAL A 138 -16.34 -8.38 0.06
CA VAL A 138 -15.47 -7.21 0.21
C VAL A 138 -14.77 -7.25 1.56
N THR A 139 -15.45 -7.65 2.63
CA THR A 139 -14.84 -7.77 3.97
C THR A 139 -13.65 -8.73 3.94
N GLU A 140 -13.80 -9.90 3.32
CA GLU A 140 -12.74 -10.89 3.13
C GLU A 140 -11.58 -10.34 2.30
N ALA A 141 -11.86 -9.57 1.23
CA ALA A 141 -10.81 -8.94 0.43
C ALA A 141 -9.96 -7.98 1.29
N TYR A 142 -10.59 -7.18 2.14
CA TYR A 142 -9.86 -6.29 3.06
C TYR A 142 -9.16 -7.03 4.19
N ASP A 143 -9.65 -8.19 4.62
CA ASP A 143 -8.90 -9.07 5.55
C ASP A 143 -7.60 -9.55 4.90
N ILE A 144 -7.61 -9.88 3.61
CA ILE A 144 -6.41 -10.23 2.85
C ILE A 144 -5.48 -9.02 2.73
N PHE A 145 -6.00 -7.83 2.37
CA PHE A 145 -5.19 -6.62 2.22
C PHE A 145 -4.48 -6.24 3.52
N ASN A 146 -5.19 -6.25 4.65
CA ASN A 146 -4.62 -5.94 5.96
C ASN A 146 -3.54 -6.97 6.36
N ARG A 147 -3.76 -8.26 6.08
CA ARG A 147 -2.78 -9.31 6.34
C ARG A 147 -1.54 -9.12 5.49
N SER A 148 -1.68 -8.89 4.19
CA SER A 148 -0.53 -8.63 3.31
C SER A 148 0.24 -7.38 3.73
N LEU A 149 -0.42 -6.28 4.08
CA LEU A 149 0.27 -5.10 4.60
C LEU A 149 1.07 -5.43 5.87
N SER A 150 0.49 -6.25 6.76
CA SER A 150 1.14 -6.67 8.00
C SER A 150 2.34 -7.57 7.73
N ASP A 151 2.17 -8.62 6.93
CA ASP A 151 3.19 -9.64 6.67
C ASP A 151 4.41 -9.08 5.92
N LEU A 152 4.20 -8.05 5.10
CA LEU A 152 5.25 -7.41 4.31
C LEU A 152 6.10 -6.44 5.12
N TYR A 153 5.48 -5.68 6.03
CA TYR A 153 6.06 -4.42 6.49
C TYR A 153 6.05 -4.24 8.02
N MET A 154 5.45 -5.17 8.74
CA MET A 154 5.46 -5.13 10.18
C MET A 154 6.52 -6.08 10.71
N SER A 155 7.28 -5.63 11.71
CA SER A 155 8.10 -6.55 12.48
C SER A 155 7.16 -7.56 13.15
N SER A 156 7.26 -8.83 12.76
CA SER A 156 6.89 -9.88 13.70
C SER A 156 7.85 -9.68 14.88
N LEU A 157 7.34 -9.24 16.03
CA LEU A 157 8.04 -9.39 17.31
C LEU A 157 8.54 -10.85 17.36
N LYS A 158 9.82 -11.06 17.02
CA LYS A 158 10.50 -12.33 17.16
C LYS A 158 10.81 -12.54 18.64
#